data_AF-A0A0C3Q5N8-F1
#
_entry.id   AF-A0A0C3Q5N8-F1
#
_cell.length_a   1.000
_cell.length_b   1.000
_cell.length_c   1.000
_cell.angle_alpha   90.00
_cell.angle_beta   90.00
_cell.angle_gamma   90.00
#
_symmetry.space_group_name_H-M   'P 1'
#
loop_
_entity.id
_entity.type
_entity.pdbx_description
1 polymer ?
#
loop_
_entity_poly.entity_id
_entity_poly.type
_entity_poly.pdbx_seq_one_letter_code
_entity_poly.pdbx_strand_id
1 'polypeptide(L)'
;MHRLRTEYSQAVTLFSEALEISINVGSIYLKAFSLLGLADTHRDQAHHDVAIHPYEQAAEAFQQIGHSDGEAFARERAADARRLLKLKEVAQRFTEENRD
;
A
#
# COMPACT_ATOMS: atom_id res chain seq x y z
N MET A 1 9.87 -5.86 -18.71
CA MET A 1 9.25 -4.65 -18.11
C MET A 1 7.77 -4.48 -18.42
N HIS A 2 7.27 -4.73 -19.64
CA HIS A 2 5.83 -4.59 -19.95
C HIS A 2 4.91 -5.56 -19.19
N ARG A 3 5.29 -6.83 -19.09
CA ARG A 3 4.48 -7.86 -18.40
C ARG A 3 4.17 -7.52 -16.94
N LEU A 4 5.19 -7.15 -16.16
CA LEU A 4 5.02 -6.75 -14.76
C LEU A 4 4.11 -5.53 -14.61
N ARG A 5 4.24 -4.53 -15.49
CA ARG A 5 3.34 -3.37 -15.49
C ARG A 5 1.89 -3.78 -15.73
N THR A 6 1.64 -4.68 -16.68
CA THR A 6 0.30 -5.22 -16.94
C THR A 6 -0.23 -5.99 -15.74
N GLU A 7 0.58 -6.84 -15.11
CA GLU A 7 0.20 -7.62 -13.92
C GLU A 7 -0.14 -6.71 -12.73
N TYR A 8 0.65 -5.66 -12.48
CA TYR A 8 0.33 -4.71 -11.42
C TYR A 8 -0.92 -3.88 -11.70
N SER A 9 -1.13 -3.44 -12.95
CA SER A 9 -2.37 -2.74 -13.31
C SER A 9 -3.60 -3.61 -13.10
N GLN A 10 -3.52 -4.90 -13.45
CA GLN A 10 -4.59 -5.86 -13.17
C GLN A 10 -4.81 -6.06 -11.68
N ALA A 11 -3.75 -6.18 -10.89
CA ALA A 11 -3.86 -6.31 -9.44
C ALA A 11 -4.52 -5.09 -8.79
N VAL A 12 -4.17 -3.86 -9.22
CA VAL A 12 -4.84 -2.64 -8.75
C VAL A 12 -6.34 -2.70 -9.06
N THR A 13 -6.73 -3.03 -10.30
CA THR A 13 -8.14 -3.16 -10.66
C THR A 13 -8.88 -4.16 -9.79
N LEU A 14 -8.32 -5.37 -9.63
CA LEU A 14 -8.96 -6.44 -8.84
C LEU A 14 -9.13 -6.05 -7.37
N PHE A 15 -8.11 -5.46 -6.74
CA PHE A 15 -8.23 -5.05 -5.35
C PHE A 15 -9.12 -3.81 -5.17
N SER A 16 -9.21 -2.91 -6.15
CA SER A 16 -10.19 -1.81 -6.14
C SER A 16 -11.62 -2.31 -6.24
N GLU A 17 -11.90 -3.29 -7.12
CA GLU A 17 -13.21 -3.93 -7.22
C GLU A 17 -13.57 -4.68 -5.93
N ALA A 18 -12.62 -5.42 -5.36
CA ALA A 18 -12.80 -6.10 -4.08
C ALA A 18 -13.09 -5.11 -2.93
N LEU A 19 -12.42 -3.95 -2.93
CA LEU A 19 -12.67 -2.87 -1.99
C LEU A 19 -14.10 -2.32 -2.14
N GLU A 20 -14.54 -2.05 -3.36
CA GLU A 20 -15.91 -1.57 -3.62
C GLU A 20 -16.96 -2.59 -3.15
N ILE A 21 -16.77 -3.87 -3.49
CA ILE A 21 -17.64 -4.95 -3.02
C ILE A 21 -17.66 -5.00 -1.49
N SER A 22 -16.49 -4.90 -0.84
CA SER A 22 -16.40 -4.94 0.63
C SER A 22 -17.18 -3.81 1.31
N ILE A 23 -17.19 -2.61 0.69
CA ILE A 23 -17.97 -1.46 1.16
C ILE A 23 -19.45 -1.74 0.98
N ASN A 24 -19.85 -2.24 -0.20
CA ASN A 24 -21.25 -2.52 -0.53
C ASN A 24 -21.87 -3.60 0.39
N VAL A 25 -21.10 -4.61 0.77
CA VAL A 25 -21.56 -5.69 1.67
C VAL A 25 -21.30 -5.38 3.15
N GLY A 26 -20.65 -4.26 3.47
CA GLY A 26 -20.34 -3.84 4.84
C GLY A 26 -19.29 -4.72 5.55
N SER A 27 -18.45 -5.45 4.82
CA SER A 27 -17.44 -6.34 5.41
C SER A 27 -16.13 -5.61 5.68
N ILE A 28 -15.89 -5.27 6.94
CA ILE A 28 -14.66 -4.62 7.39
C ILE A 28 -13.44 -5.55 7.19
N TYR A 29 -13.63 -6.86 7.35
CA TYR A 29 -12.58 -7.86 7.09
C TYR A 29 -12.14 -7.83 5.62
N LEU A 30 -13.08 -7.91 4.67
CA LEU A 30 -12.75 -7.85 3.24
C LEU A 30 -12.15 -6.50 2.84
N LYS A 31 -12.64 -5.41 3.46
CA LYS A 31 -12.10 -4.07 3.26
C LYS A 31 -10.63 -4.01 3.65
N ALA A 32 -10.27 -4.52 4.83
CA ALA A 32 -8.89 -4.50 5.32
C ALA A 32 -7.92 -5.24 4.37
N PHE A 33 -8.29 -6.44 3.91
CA PHE A 33 -7.45 -7.21 2.98
C PHE A 33 -7.38 -6.58 1.58
N SER A 34 -8.47 -5.99 1.09
CA SER A 34 -8.46 -5.30 -0.21
C SER A 34 -7.54 -4.08 -0.19
N LEU A 35 -7.58 -3.29 0.89
CA LEU A 35 -6.67 -2.17 1.11
C LEU A 35 -5.21 -2.62 1.22
N LEU A 36 -4.95 -3.73 1.93
CA LEU A 36 -3.61 -4.31 2.05
C LEU A 36 -3.06 -4.73 0.68
N GLY A 37 -3.88 -5.37 -0.15
CA GLY A 37 -3.52 -5.77 -1.52
C GLY A 37 -3.23 -4.59 -2.45
N LEU A 38 -4.03 -3.51 -2.37
CA LEU A 38 -3.77 -2.26 -3.09
C LEU A 38 -2.42 -1.66 -2.67
N ALA A 39 -2.17 -1.56 -1.37
CA ALA A 39 -0.93 -1.00 -0.85
C ALA A 39 0.29 -1.83 -1.28
N ASP A 40 0.22 -3.16 -1.18
CA ASP A 40 1.29 -4.06 -1.62
C ASP A 40 1.56 -3.89 -3.13
N THR A 41 0.51 -3.79 -3.95
CA THR A 41 0.65 -3.57 -5.39
C THR A 41 1.34 -2.24 -5.71
N HIS A 42 0.96 -1.15 -5.03
CA HIS A 42 1.63 0.14 -5.19
C HIS A 42 3.07 0.12 -4.69
N ARG A 43 3.36 -0.55 -3.57
CA ARG A 43 4.73 -0.70 -3.08
C ARG A 43 5.60 -1.46 -4.08
N ASP A 44 5.10 -2.53 -4.67
CA ASP A 44 5.84 -3.35 -5.65
C ASP A 44 6.12 -2.58 -6.95
N GLN A 45 5.31 -1.57 -7.26
CA GLN A 45 5.57 -0.59 -8.32
C GLN A 45 6.54 0.54 -7.92
N ALA A 46 7.10 0.50 -6.70
CA ALA A 46 7.91 1.57 -6.09
C ALA A 46 7.16 2.91 -5.89
N HIS A 47 5.83 2.87 -5.86
CA HIS A 47 4.96 4.01 -5.51
C HIS A 47 4.71 4.03 -3.99
N HIS A 48 5.80 4.19 -3.23
CA HIS A 48 5.76 4.11 -1.76
C HIS A 48 4.90 5.19 -1.11
N ASP A 49 4.84 6.37 -1.70
CA ASP A 49 3.97 7.48 -1.29
C ASP A 49 2.48 7.10 -1.36
N VAL A 50 2.06 6.46 -2.46
CA VAL A 50 0.68 6.02 -2.67
C VAL A 50 0.33 4.82 -1.78
N ALA A 51 1.29 3.95 -1.48
CA ALA A 51 1.07 2.73 -0.69
C ALA A 51 0.81 3.00 0.81
N ILE A 52 1.28 4.12 1.36
CA ILE A 52 1.18 4.40 2.81
C ILE A 52 -0.28 4.50 3.27
N HIS A 53 -1.09 5.28 2.55
CA HIS A 53 -2.46 5.55 3.00
C HIS A 53 -3.34 4.30 3.06
N PRO A 54 -3.36 3.41 2.04
CA PRO A 54 -4.14 2.18 2.13
C PRO A 54 -3.62 1.21 3.20
N TYR A 55 -2.30 1.16 3.50
CA TYR A 55 -1.81 0.40 4.67
C TYR A 55 -2.38 0.93 5.99
N GLU A 56 -2.42 2.24 6.17
CA GLU A 56 -2.97 2.85 7.39
C GLU A 56 -4.46 2.57 7.54
N GLN A 57 -5.22 2.71 6.45
CA GLN A 57 -6.64 2.35 6.45
C GLN A 57 -6.87 0.85 6.70
N ALA A 58 -5.99 -0.02 6.19
CA ALA A 58 -6.06 -1.45 6.49
C ALA A 58 -5.80 -1.73 7.97
N ALA A 59 -4.81 -1.05 8.58
CA ALA A 59 -4.52 -1.17 10.00
C ALA A 59 -5.71 -0.73 10.88
N GLU A 60 -6.34 0.39 10.55
CA GLU A 60 -7.55 0.86 11.23
C GLU A 60 -8.71 -0.13 11.08
N ALA A 61 -8.90 -0.70 9.89
CA ALA A 61 -9.94 -1.70 9.66
C ALA A 61 -9.67 -3.00 10.45
N PHE A 62 -8.41 -3.47 10.52
CA PHE A 62 -8.04 -4.62 11.35
C PHE A 62 -8.23 -4.34 12.84
N GLN A 63 -7.91 -3.12 13.29
CA GLN A 63 -8.14 -2.69 14.66
C GLN A 63 -9.62 -2.75 15.03
N GLN A 64 -10.50 -2.26 14.14
CA GLN A 64 -11.97 -2.24 14.37
C GLN A 64 -12.56 -3.64 14.58
N ILE A 65 -11.95 -4.68 13.99
CA ILE A 65 -12.40 -6.07 14.12
C ILE A 65 -11.58 -6.89 15.14
N GLY A 66 -10.65 -6.25 15.87
CA GLY A 66 -9.80 -6.92 16.85
C GLY A 66 -8.75 -7.88 16.27
N HIS A 67 -8.38 -7.71 14.99
CA HIS A 67 -7.41 -8.56 14.30
C HIS A 67 -5.98 -8.03 14.46
N SER A 68 -5.43 -8.18 15.67
CA SER A 68 -4.16 -7.56 16.10
C SER A 68 -2.96 -7.87 15.20
N ASP A 69 -2.82 -9.11 14.71
CA ASP A 69 -1.70 -9.48 13.84
C ASP A 69 -1.76 -8.75 12.49
N GLY A 70 -2.97 -8.58 11.96
CA GLY A 70 -3.21 -7.84 10.71
C GLY A 70 -2.97 -6.34 10.88
N GLU A 71 -3.39 -5.78 12.02
CA GLU A 71 -3.09 -4.39 12.38
C GLU A 71 -1.58 -4.15 12.45
N ALA A 72 -0.87 -4.99 13.21
CA ALA A 72 0.58 -4.88 13.38
C ALA A 72 1.31 -4.99 12.04
N PHE A 73 0.93 -5.97 11.22
CA PHE A 73 1.49 -6.16 9.89
C PHE A 73 1.26 -4.92 9.00
N ALA A 74 0.03 -4.42 8.91
CA ALA A 74 -0.28 -3.26 8.08
C ALA A 74 0.49 -2.00 8.54
N ARG A 75 0.63 -1.78 9.86
CA ARG A 75 1.42 -0.68 10.42
C ARG A 75 2.91 -0.80 10.11
N GLU A 76 3.48 -2.00 10.23
CA GLU A 76 4.87 -2.27 9.87
C GLU A 76 5.12 -1.92 8.41
N ARG A 77 4.23 -2.34 7.52
CA ARG A 77 4.33 -2.07 6.08
C ARG A 77 4.20 -0.59 5.74
N ALA A 78 3.32 0.15 6.43
CA ALA A 78 3.26 1.61 6.30
C ALA A 78 4.57 2.27 6.74
N ALA A 79 5.16 1.82 7.85
CA ALA A 79 6.43 2.35 8.35
C ALA A 79 7.58 2.08 7.37
N ASP A 80 7.64 0.88 6.79
CA ASP A 80 8.64 0.53 5.80
C ASP A 80 8.49 1.34 4.51
N ALA A 81 7.25 1.53 4.03
CA ALA A 81 6.98 2.40 2.88
C ALA A 81 7.44 3.85 3.14
N ARG A 82 7.19 4.40 4.33
CA ARG A 82 7.68 5.74 4.75
C ARG A 82 9.22 5.80 4.77
N ARG A 83 9.89 4.77 5.26
CA ARG A 83 11.36 4.68 5.27
C ARG A 83 11.93 4.70 3.85
N LEU A 84 11.36 3.88 2.96
CA LEU A 84 11.79 3.79 1.56
C LEU A 84 11.56 5.11 0.82
N LEU A 85 10.43 5.77 1.02
CA LEU A 85 10.14 7.08 0.45
C LEU A 85 11.20 8.12 0.87
N LYS A 86 11.49 8.21 2.18
CA LYS A 86 12.51 9.12 2.69
C LYS A 86 13.90 8.84 2.13
N LEU A 87 14.29 7.57 2.00
CA LEU A 87 15.58 7.20 1.42
C LEU A 87 15.68 7.61 -0.06
N LYS A 88 14.59 7.45 -0.82
CA LYS A 88 14.52 7.87 -2.22
C LYS A 88 14.67 9.38 -2.37
N GLU A 89 13.99 10.17 -1.53
CA GLU A 89 14.09 11.63 -1.52
C GLU A 89 15.52 12.11 -1.18
N VAL A 90 16.16 11.49 -0.18
CA VAL A 90 17.55 11.80 0.19
C VAL A 90 18.50 11.48 -0.97
N ALA A 91 18.33 10.33 -1.62
CA ALA A 91 19.15 9.94 -2.76
C ALA A 91 18.99 10.91 -3.94
N GLN A 92 17.75 11.32 -4.25
CA GLN A 92 17.47 12.29 -5.32
C GLN A 92 18.14 13.62 -5.04
N ARG A 93 18.01 14.16 -3.83
CA ARG A 93 18.65 15.40 -3.43
C ARG A 93 20.18 15.34 -3.58
N PHE A 94 20.81 14.24 -3.14
CA PHE A 94 22.25 14.06 -3.31
C PHE A 94 22.68 14.00 -4.78
N THR A 95 21.86 13.41 -5.67
CA THR A 95 22.15 13.40 -7.10
C THR A 95 21.97 14.75 -7.78
N GLU A 96 21.08 15.60 -7.25
CA GLU A 96 20.87 16.96 -7.76
C GLU A 96 21.98 17.90 -7.30
N GLU A 97 22.42 17.80 -6.04
CA GLU A 97 23.49 18.63 -5.46
C GLU A 97 24.89 18.34 -6.05
N ASN A 98 25.12 17.15 -6.62
CA ASN A 98 26.41 16.77 -7.24
C ASN A 98 26.40 16.81 -8.78
N ARG A 99 25.39 17.45 -9.38
CA ARG A 99 25.23 17.51 -10.84
C ARG A 99 25.82 18.76 -11.48
N ASP A 100 26.41 19.65 -10.68
CA ASP A 100 27.15 20.86 -11.06
C ASP A 100 28.67 20.64 -11.02
#